data_AF-A0A2I1P7Z6-F1
#
_entry.id   AF-A0A2I1P7Z6-F1
#
_cell.length_a   1.000
_cell.length_b   1.000
_cell.length_c   1.000
_cell.angle_alpha   90.00
_cell.angle_beta   90.00
_cell.angle_gamma   90.00
#
_symmetry.space_group_name_H-M   'P 1'
#
loop_
_entity.id
_entity.type
_entity.pdbx_description
1 polymer ?
#
loop_
_entity_poly.entity_id
_entity_poly.type
_entity_poly.pdbx_seq_one_letter_code
_entity_poly.pdbx_strand_id
1 'polypeptide(L)' 'IRAKIRQRRPYVSYTGTISHIADNKLDRKFTPDQPNTVFVSDVTEFRVQGRKVYL' A
#
# COMPACT_ATOMS: atom_id res chain seq x y z
N ILE A 1 41.65 3.01 -3.35
CA ILE A 1 40.39 3.79 -3.49
C ILE A 1 39.24 2.88 -3.06
N ARG A 2 38.50 3.24 -2.01
CA ARG A 2 37.41 2.38 -1.47
C ARG A 2 36.09 2.81 -2.12
N ALA A 3 35.45 1.91 -2.87
CA ALA A 3 34.16 2.19 -3.49
C ALA A 3 33.08 2.41 -2.41
N LYS A 4 32.28 3.47 -2.55
CA LYS A 4 31.16 3.77 -1.65
C LYS A 4 30.00 2.82 -1.95
N ILE A 5 29.99 1.65 -1.32
CA ILE A 5 28.90 0.67 -1.46
C ILE A 5 27.65 1.24 -0.77
N ARG A 6 26.59 1.50 -1.55
CA ARG A 6 25.30 1.92 -1.00
C ARG A 6 24.65 0.71 -0.32
N GLN A 7 24.60 0.70 1.01
CA GLN A 7 23.86 -0.33 1.73
C GLN A 7 22.39 -0.31 1.32
N ARG A 8 21.89 -1.47 0.89
CA ARG A 8 20.48 -1.67 0.59
C ARG A 8 19.72 -1.66 1.92
N ARG A 9 18.77 -0.74 2.08
CA ARG A 9 17.92 -0.74 3.29
C ARG A 9 17.07 -2.02 3.27
N PRO A 10 17.01 -2.78 4.37
CA PRO A 10 16.11 -3.91 4.47
C PRO A 10 14.66 -3.42 4.37
N TYR A 11 13.79 -4.29 3.84
CA TYR A 11 12.35 -4.03 3.88
C TYR A 11 11.90 -4.07 5.35
N VAL A 12 11.22 -3.01 5.79
CA VAL A 12 10.63 -2.91 7.12
C VAL A 12 9.14 -2.73 6.88
N SER A 13 8.35 -3.78 7.10
CA SER A 13 6.90 -3.67 7.10
C SER A 13 6.47 -2.75 8.23
N TYR A 14 5.43 -1.95 8.00
CA TYR A 14 4.77 -1.22 9.08
C TYR A 14 4.25 -2.24 10.09
N THR A 15 4.85 -2.26 11.28
CA THR A 15 4.46 -3.20 12.35
C THR A 15 3.18 -2.75 13.07
N GLY A 16 2.86 -1.45 12.97
CA GLY A 16 1.59 -0.85 13.38
C GLY A 16 1.25 -0.93 14.87
N THR A 17 0.46 0.06 15.31
CA THR A 17 -0.53 -0.13 16.37
C THR A 17 -1.77 -0.68 15.67
N ILE A 18 -2.44 -1.71 16.21
CA ILE A 18 -3.67 -2.24 15.60
C ILE A 18 -4.76 -1.18 15.74
N SER A 19 -4.89 -0.32 14.73
CA SER A 19 -6.05 0.54 14.54
C SER A 19 -7.29 -0.32 14.26
N HIS A 20 -8.48 0.25 14.45
CA HIS A 20 -9.75 -0.43 14.20
C HIS A 20 -9.77 -1.11 12.82
N ILE A 21 -9.99 -2.43 12.81
CA ILE A 21 -10.17 -3.21 11.59
C ILE A 21 -11.62 -3.05 11.18
N ALA A 22 -11.85 -2.35 10.06
CA ALA A 22 -13.19 -2.19 9.51
C ALA A 22 -13.69 -3.51 8.90
N ASP A 23 -15.00 -3.71 8.94
CA ASP A 23 -15.63 -4.89 8.34
C ASP A 23 -15.44 -4.95 6.82
N ASN A 24 -15.25 -6.16 6.28
CA ASN A 24 -15.16 -6.38 4.84
C ASN A 24 -16.55 -6.30 4.19
N LYS A 25 -16.90 -5.13 3.68
CA LYS A 25 -18.20 -4.89 3.00
C LYS A 25 -18.28 -5.49 1.59
N LEU A 26 -17.14 -5.79 0.96
CA LEU A 26 -17.10 -6.34 -0.39
C LEU A 26 -17.34 -7.85 -0.41
N ASP A 27 -16.96 -8.54 0.67
CA ASP A 27 -17.06 -10.01 0.84
C ASP A 27 -16.57 -10.81 -0.38
N ARG A 28 -15.50 -10.32 -1.02
CA ARG A 28 -14.92 -10.87 -2.26
C ARG A 28 -15.92 -10.99 -3.43
N LYS A 29 -17.05 -10.27 -3.40
CA LYS A 29 -17.97 -10.10 -4.54
C LYS A 29 -17.42 -9.06 -5.51
N PHE A 30 -16.52 -9.50 -6.39
CA PHE A 30 -15.91 -8.64 -7.42
C PHE A 30 -16.79 -8.39 -8.64
N THR A 31 -17.94 -9.05 -8.71
CA THR A 31 -18.90 -8.92 -9.81
C THR A 31 -20.20 -8.34 -9.26
N PRO A 32 -20.38 -7.01 -9.30
CA PRO A 32 -21.63 -6.37 -8.91
C PRO A 32 -22.71 -6.56 -9.99
N ASP A 33 -23.98 -6.59 -9.56
CA ASP A 33 -25.12 -6.81 -10.46
C ASP A 33 -25.40 -5.58 -11.36
N GLN A 34 -24.93 -4.41 -10.95
CA GLN A 34 -25.06 -3.14 -11.67
C GLN A 34 -23.73 -2.36 -11.62
N PRO A 35 -23.39 -1.60 -12.68
CA PRO A 35 -22.18 -0.77 -12.70
C PRO A 35 -22.22 0.33 -11.62
N ASN A 36 -21.06 0.80 -11.19
CA ASN A 36 -20.91 1.94 -10.27
C ASN A 36 -21.62 1.79 -8.90
N THR A 37 -21.82 0.56 -8.45
CA THR A 37 -22.45 0.27 -7.14
C THR A 37 -21.46 0.04 -6.02
N VAL A 38 -20.20 -0.28 -6.36
CA VAL A 38 -19.14 -0.52 -5.39
C VAL A 38 -17.85 0.17 -5.83
N PHE A 39 -17.23 0.91 -4.91
CA PHE A 39 -15.96 1.60 -5.13
C PHE A 39 -14.94 1.11 -4.11
N VAL A 40 -13.73 0.83 -4.60
CA VAL A 40 -12.60 0.42 -3.78
C VAL A 40 -11.48 1.41 -4.03
N SER A 41 -10.94 1.98 -2.97
CA SER A 41 -9.75 2.84 -3.00
C SER A 41 -8.66 2.23 -2.15
N ASP A 42 -7.44 2.23 -2.65
CA ASP A 42 -6.25 1.89 -1.88
C ASP A 42 -5.25 3.05 -1.98
N VAL A 43 -4.35 3.17 -1.00
CA VAL A 43 -3.28 4.17 -0.98
C VAL A 43 -1.94 3.46 -1.10
N THR A 44 -1.22 3.70 -2.19
CA THR A 44 0.07 3.05 -2.47
C THR A 44 1.23 4.03 -2.34
N GLU A 45 2.22 3.74 -1.47
CA GLU A 45 3.48 4.52 -1.37
C GLU A 45 4.51 4.05 -2.42
N PHE A 46 4.95 4.98 -3.28
CA PHE A 46 6.07 4.80 -4.21
C PHE A 46 7.29 5.59 -3.75
N ARG A 47 8.49 5.02 -3.94
CA ARG A 47 9.75 5.73 -3.76
C ARG A 47 10.35 6.10 -5.11
N VAL A 48 10.28 7.38 -5.47
CA VAL A 48 10.78 7.91 -6.74
C VAL A 48 11.82 9.00 -6.45
N GLN A 49 13.04 8.83 -6.98
CA GLN A 49 14.14 9.80 -6.83
C GLN A 49 14.41 10.24 -5.37
N GLY A 50 14.28 9.30 -4.42
CA GLY A 50 14.49 9.58 -2.99
C GLY A 50 13.34 10.30 -2.29
N ARG A 51 12.21 10.53 -2.98
CA ARG A 51 10.96 11.07 -2.42
C ARG A 51 9.90 9.99 -2.32
N LYS A 52 8.99 10.16 -1.37
CA LYS A 52 7.78 9.34 -1.23
C LYS A 52 6.62 10.01 -1.97
N VAL A 53 5.92 9.24 -2.78
CA VAL A 53 4.73 9.66 -3.54
C VAL A 53 3.61 8.69 -3.18
N TYR A 54 2.38 9.19 -3.04
CA TYR A 54 1.21 8.38 -2.69
C TYR A 54 0.21 8.46 -3.85
N LEU A 55 -0.26 7.29 -4.32
CA LEU A 55 -1.32 7.15 -5.32
C LEU A 55 -2.55 6.53 -4.68
#